data_AF-A0A351I5Q4-F1
#
_entry.id   AF-A0A351I5Q4-F1
#
_cell.length_a   1.000
_cell.length_b   1.000
_cell.length_c   1.000
_cell.angle_alpha   90.00
_cell.angle_beta   90.00
_cell.angle_gamma   90.00
#
_symmetry.space_group_name_H-M   'P 1'
#
loop_
_entity.id
_entity.type
_entity.pdbx_description
1 polymer ?
#
loop_
_entity_poly.entity_id
_entity_poly.type
_entity_poly.pdbx_seq_one_letter_code
_entity_poly.pdbx_strand_id
1 'polypeptide(L)'
;MIRAWAYALALIVLGFPVFSPDLFWHLSAGRWIMAHARVPRFDPFSFTAAGAPWIDFEWATQLLFYGVNVAGGETGLWVLKIVLLLAAFVPVDGLLRDRDASPLARAGALAIWTAAMVPQGDLRADLVSTAFFAWLLRRLESGRASFLFGFGLFAFWSNLHAGFALGFFLYALYALASRFTGGRRPEGLAAEAAGAVLGSLLNPYGLGLYRVLLAHATEPAMARFVMEWGPPNWHRAFQI
;
A
#
# COMPACT_ATOMS: atom_id res chain seq x y z
N MET A 1 -3.01 -30.67 -7.58
CA MET A 1 -2.63 -30.77 -6.15
C MET A 1 -1.78 -29.58 -5.68
N ILE A 2 -0.59 -29.32 -6.24
CA ILE A 2 0.31 -28.22 -5.82
C ILE A 2 -0.36 -26.82 -5.83
N ARG A 3 -1.19 -26.54 -6.86
CA ARG A 3 -1.95 -25.27 -6.93
C ARG A 3 -2.89 -25.07 -5.75
N ALA A 4 -3.60 -26.12 -5.33
CA ALA A 4 -4.56 -26.04 -4.22
C ALA A 4 -3.87 -25.72 -2.89
N TRP A 5 -2.66 -26.26 -2.67
CA TRP A 5 -1.85 -25.96 -1.48
C TRP A 5 -1.35 -24.52 -1.44
N ALA A 6 -0.96 -23.94 -2.59
CA ALA A 6 -0.53 -22.54 -2.64
C ALA A 6 -1.68 -21.57 -2.30
N TYR A 7 -2.89 -21.84 -2.79
CA TYR A 7 -4.07 -21.07 -2.39
C TYR A 7 -4.42 -21.30 -0.93
N ALA A 8 -4.40 -22.54 -0.45
CA ALA A 8 -4.67 -22.86 0.96
C ALA A 8 -3.70 -22.16 1.92
N LEU A 9 -2.42 -22.03 1.53
CA LEU A 9 -1.44 -21.26 2.30
C LEU A 9 -1.78 -19.77 2.30
N ALA A 10 -2.15 -19.20 1.15
CA ALA A 10 -2.59 -17.80 1.05
C ALA A 10 -3.84 -17.51 1.92
N LEU A 11 -4.71 -18.51 2.12
CA LEU A 11 -5.87 -18.41 3.01
C LEU A 11 -5.49 -18.29 4.50
N ILE A 12 -4.28 -18.70 4.91
CA ILE A 12 -3.85 -18.61 6.32
C ILE A 12 -3.83 -17.15 6.79
N VAL A 13 -3.31 -16.24 5.94
CA VAL A 13 -3.24 -14.80 6.27
C VAL A 13 -4.64 -14.20 6.39
N LEU A 14 -5.60 -14.70 5.61
CA LEU A 14 -7.00 -14.28 5.67
C LEU A 14 -7.68 -14.67 6.99
N GLY A 15 -7.23 -15.76 7.62
CA GLY A 15 -7.83 -16.30 8.84
C GLY A 15 -7.44 -15.58 10.12
N PHE A 16 -6.40 -14.73 10.11
CA PHE A 16 -5.98 -14.03 11.32
C PHE A 16 -6.99 -12.94 11.71
N PRO A 17 -7.31 -12.81 13.02
CA PRO A 17 -8.15 -11.72 13.50
C PRO A 17 -7.50 -10.36 13.19
N VAL A 18 -8.30 -9.30 13.26
CA VAL A 18 -7.78 -7.94 13.15
C VAL A 18 -7.22 -7.51 14.50
N PHE A 19 -5.95 -7.10 14.55
CA PHE A 19 -5.25 -6.71 15.78
C PHE A 19 -4.49 -5.38 15.65
N SER A 20 -4.66 -4.66 14.55
CA SER A 20 -3.84 -3.48 14.21
C SER A 20 -3.90 -2.46 15.35
N PRO A 21 -2.73 -2.05 15.90
CA PRO A 21 -2.69 -1.10 17.03
C PRO A 21 -3.15 0.30 16.62
N ASP A 22 -3.07 0.61 15.33
CA ASP A 22 -3.47 1.87 14.71
C ASP A 22 -4.93 1.87 14.20
N LEU A 23 -5.65 0.75 14.23
CA LEU A 23 -7.03 0.68 13.73
C LEU A 23 -7.95 1.71 14.39
N PHE A 24 -7.87 1.89 15.70
CA PHE A 24 -8.71 2.85 16.41
C PHE A 24 -8.37 4.31 16.07
N TRP A 25 -7.11 4.60 15.71
CA TRP A 25 -6.74 5.90 15.15
C TRP A 25 -7.47 6.12 13.82
N HIS A 26 -7.42 5.14 12.91
CA HIS A 26 -8.11 5.23 11.62
C HIS A 26 -9.62 5.41 11.76
N LEU A 27 -10.25 4.64 12.66
CA LEU A 27 -11.69 4.75 12.92
C LEU A 27 -12.07 6.10 13.55
N SER A 28 -11.22 6.64 14.41
CA SER A 28 -11.45 7.94 15.05
C SER A 28 -11.30 9.10 14.07
N ALA A 29 -10.27 9.05 13.23
CA ALA A 29 -10.05 10.01 12.16
C ALA A 29 -11.16 9.96 11.11
N GLY A 30 -11.57 8.77 10.66
CA GLY A 30 -12.69 8.59 9.74
C GLY A 30 -14.02 9.13 10.31
N ARG A 31 -14.30 8.85 11.59
CA ARG A 31 -15.46 9.42 12.29
C ARG A 31 -15.40 10.94 12.35
N TRP A 32 -14.23 11.50 12.66
CA TRP A 32 -14.04 12.94 12.73
C TRP A 32 -14.25 13.60 11.37
N ILE A 33 -13.69 13.05 10.30
CA ILE A 33 -13.86 13.56 8.93
C ILE A 33 -15.34 13.56 8.53
N MET A 34 -16.05 12.46 8.81
CA MET A 34 -17.47 12.35 8.51
C MET A 34 -18.32 13.36 9.29
N ALA A 35 -18.01 13.58 10.58
CA ALA A 35 -18.72 14.55 11.42
C ALA A 35 -18.47 16.01 11.02
N HIS A 36 -17.29 16.35 10.50
CA HIS A 36 -16.91 17.72 10.18
C HIS A 36 -16.98 18.05 8.68
N ALA A 37 -17.25 17.05 7.83
CA ALA A 37 -17.27 17.16 6.38
C ALA A 37 -16.00 17.80 5.79
N ARG A 38 -14.85 17.55 6.42
CA ARG A 38 -13.55 18.08 5.99
C ARG A 38 -12.41 17.18 6.44
N VAL A 39 -11.33 17.21 5.68
CA VAL A 39 -10.08 16.51 6.04
C VAL A 39 -9.32 17.35 7.08
N PRO A 40 -8.78 16.74 8.15
CA PRO A 40 -8.09 17.46 9.22
C PRO A 40 -6.86 18.21 8.68
N ARG A 41 -6.59 19.39 9.23
CA ARG A 41 -5.34 20.14 8.98
C ARG A 41 -4.46 20.25 10.22
N PHE A 42 -5.04 19.88 11.35
CA PHE A 42 -4.44 19.94 12.68
C PHE A 42 -4.85 18.68 13.43
N ASP A 43 -3.97 18.19 14.30
CA ASP A 43 -4.20 16.99 15.10
C ASP A 43 -5.25 17.25 16.19
N PRO A 44 -6.43 16.60 16.16
CA PRO A 44 -7.45 16.74 17.20
C PRO A 44 -7.35 15.66 18.29
N PHE A 45 -6.45 14.68 18.16
CA PHE A 45 -6.44 13.46 18.96
C PHE A 45 -5.28 13.39 19.95
N SER A 46 -4.10 13.91 19.57
CA SER A 46 -2.91 13.83 20.42
C SER A 46 -3.06 14.62 21.72
N PHE A 47 -2.80 13.98 22.86
CA PHE A 47 -2.87 14.63 24.17
C PHE A 47 -1.84 15.78 24.33
N THR A 48 -0.59 15.57 23.90
CA THR A 48 0.50 16.54 24.07
C THR A 48 0.73 17.46 22.87
N ALA A 49 0.15 17.14 21.72
CA ALA A 49 0.36 17.84 20.45
C ALA A 49 -0.95 18.28 19.78
N ALA A 50 -2.05 18.34 20.54
CA ALA A 50 -3.33 18.84 20.05
C ALA A 50 -3.17 20.21 19.38
N GLY A 51 -3.73 20.36 18.17
CA GLY A 51 -3.64 21.58 17.37
C GLY A 51 -2.36 21.72 16.56
N ALA A 52 -1.39 20.79 16.65
CA ALA A 52 -0.23 20.78 15.77
C ALA A 52 -0.65 20.52 14.31
N PRO A 53 0.04 21.10 13.30
CA PRO A 53 -0.26 20.83 11.90
C PRO A 53 -0.16 19.33 11.59
N TRP A 54 -1.20 18.79 10.97
CA TRP A 54 -1.26 17.39 10.58
C TRP A 54 -1.65 17.27 9.11
N ILE A 55 -0.83 16.52 8.37
CA ILE A 55 -1.12 16.11 6.99
C ILE A 55 -1.48 14.65 7.05
N ASP A 56 -2.79 14.41 7.03
CA ASP A 56 -3.36 13.07 7.05
C ASP A 56 -3.40 12.49 5.63
N PHE A 57 -2.37 11.71 5.30
CA PHE A 57 -2.21 11.09 3.98
C PHE A 57 -3.03 9.80 3.81
N GLU A 58 -3.84 9.43 4.80
CA GLU A 58 -4.65 8.20 4.81
C GLU A 58 -6.14 8.49 4.94
N TRP A 59 -6.54 9.78 4.87
CA TRP A 59 -7.90 10.25 5.12
C TRP A 59 -8.98 9.46 4.36
N ALA A 60 -8.74 9.07 3.10
CA ALA A 60 -9.72 8.31 2.33
C ALA A 60 -9.82 6.85 2.78
N THR A 61 -8.71 6.25 3.20
CA THR A 61 -8.68 4.91 3.81
C THR A 61 -9.40 4.91 5.15
N GLN A 62 -9.23 5.96 5.94
CA GLN A 62 -9.92 6.10 7.23
C GLN A 62 -11.43 6.24 7.06
N LEU A 63 -11.89 6.99 6.05
CA LEU A 63 -13.31 7.05 5.68
C LEU A 63 -13.84 5.68 5.25
N LEU A 64 -13.08 4.92 4.46
CA LEU A 64 -13.43 3.56 4.07
C LEU A 64 -13.55 2.64 5.30
N PHE A 65 -12.56 2.65 6.18
CA PHE A 65 -12.52 1.81 7.38
C PHE A 65 -13.69 2.16 8.31
N TYR A 66 -13.92 3.45 8.57
CA TYR A 66 -15.02 3.88 9.41
C TYR A 66 -16.38 3.54 8.78
N GLY A 67 -16.58 3.79 7.49
CA GLY A 67 -17.83 3.46 6.80
C GLY A 67 -18.14 1.96 6.83
N VAL A 68 -17.13 1.12 6.62
CA VAL A 68 -17.26 -0.35 6.70
C VAL A 68 -17.55 -0.80 8.14
N ASN A 69 -16.91 -0.18 9.13
CA ASN A 69 -17.17 -0.46 10.54
C ASN A 69 -18.61 -0.09 10.95
N VAL A 70 -19.13 1.04 10.46
CA VAL A 70 -20.52 1.45 10.70
C VAL A 70 -21.50 0.46 10.04
N ALA A 71 -21.20 -0.01 8.83
CA ALA A 71 -22.09 -0.89 8.08
C ALA A 71 -22.09 -2.35 8.57
N GLY A 72 -20.94 -2.87 8.98
CA GLY A 72 -20.76 -4.31 9.26
C GLY A 72 -19.97 -4.64 10.52
N GLY A 73 -19.66 -3.65 11.37
CA GLY A 73 -18.90 -3.84 12.60
C GLY A 73 -17.51 -4.44 12.34
N GLU A 74 -17.07 -5.28 13.28
CA GLU A 74 -15.79 -6.01 13.18
C GLU A 74 -15.78 -7.00 12.01
N THR A 75 -16.92 -7.65 11.73
CA THR A 75 -17.03 -8.56 10.59
C THR A 75 -16.81 -7.84 9.26
N GLY A 76 -17.35 -6.62 9.11
CA GLY A 76 -17.12 -5.79 7.93
C GLY A 76 -15.63 -5.48 7.74
N LEU A 77 -14.93 -5.13 8.82
CA LEU A 77 -13.49 -4.85 8.80
C LEU A 77 -12.67 -6.09 8.45
N TRP A 78 -13.05 -7.26 8.98
CA TRP A 78 -12.42 -8.53 8.64
C TRP A 78 -12.61 -8.89 7.15
N VAL A 79 -13.81 -8.70 6.62
CA VAL A 79 -14.09 -8.87 5.18
C VAL A 79 -13.27 -7.88 4.35
N LEU A 80 -13.17 -6.62 4.76
CA LEU A 80 -12.35 -5.62 4.07
C LEU A 80 -10.88 -6.02 4.01
N LYS A 81 -10.31 -6.49 5.13
CA LYS A 81 -8.95 -7.03 5.19
C LYS A 81 -8.75 -8.13 4.14
N ILE A 82 -9.68 -9.09 4.07
CA ILE A 82 -9.65 -10.17 3.08
C ILE A 82 -9.67 -9.63 1.66
N VAL A 83 -10.56 -8.68 1.37
CA VAL A 83 -10.67 -8.04 0.05
C VAL A 83 -9.36 -7.36 -0.34
N LEU A 84 -8.72 -6.61 0.56
CA LEU A 84 -7.44 -5.93 0.29
C LEU A 84 -6.30 -6.91 0.07
N LEU A 85 -6.21 -7.98 0.88
CA LEU A 85 -5.21 -9.03 0.70
C LEU A 85 -5.38 -9.74 -0.64
N LEU A 86 -6.62 -10.06 -1.04
CA LEU A 86 -6.90 -10.63 -2.35
C LEU A 86 -6.58 -9.65 -3.48
N ALA A 87 -6.86 -8.36 -3.31
CA ALA A 87 -6.54 -7.32 -4.28
C ALA A 87 -5.02 -7.18 -4.51
N ALA A 88 -4.20 -7.50 -3.50
CA ALA A 88 -2.74 -7.59 -3.63
C ALA A 88 -2.27 -8.93 -4.21
N PHE A 89 -2.91 -10.04 -3.84
CA PHE A 89 -2.53 -11.37 -4.30
C PHE A 89 -2.81 -11.61 -5.80
N VAL A 90 -4.00 -11.21 -6.27
CA VAL A 90 -4.46 -11.45 -7.65
C VAL A 90 -3.50 -10.93 -8.73
N PRO A 91 -2.97 -9.69 -8.68
CA PRO A 91 -2.01 -9.23 -9.68
C PRO A 91 -0.67 -9.96 -9.64
N VAL A 92 -0.19 -10.40 -8.46
CA VAL A 92 1.03 -11.22 -8.36
C VAL A 92 0.82 -12.57 -9.04
N ASP A 93 -0.30 -13.23 -8.74
CA ASP A 93 -0.65 -14.50 -9.37
C ASP A 93 -0.85 -14.36 -10.88
N GLY A 94 -1.50 -13.28 -11.30
CA GLY A 94 -1.70 -12.91 -12.70
C GLY A 94 -0.37 -12.71 -13.42
N LEU A 95 0.57 -11.96 -12.83
CA LEU A 95 1.90 -11.76 -13.41
C LEU A 95 2.66 -13.08 -13.59
N LEU A 96 2.60 -13.99 -12.62
CA LEU A 96 3.23 -15.31 -12.73
C LEU A 96 2.62 -16.14 -13.86
N ARG A 97 1.31 -16.00 -14.12
CA ARG A 97 0.63 -16.63 -15.27
C ARG A 97 1.04 -15.98 -16.58
N ASP A 98 1.09 -14.64 -16.64
CA ASP A 98 1.48 -13.88 -17.83
C ASP A 98 2.93 -14.18 -18.26
N ARG A 99 3.73 -14.76 -17.36
CA ARG A 99 5.12 -15.20 -17.58
C ARG A 99 5.29 -16.69 -17.81
N ASP A 100 4.19 -17.43 -17.99
CA ASP A 100 4.19 -18.88 -18.17
C ASP A 100 4.99 -19.64 -17.09
N ALA A 101 4.98 -19.12 -15.85
CA ALA A 101 5.71 -19.75 -14.75
C ALA A 101 5.21 -21.18 -14.52
N SER A 102 6.16 -22.12 -14.38
CA SER A 102 5.81 -23.52 -14.11
C SER A 102 4.95 -23.64 -12.84
N PRO A 103 4.08 -24.65 -12.73
CA PRO A 103 3.23 -24.81 -11.55
C PRO A 103 3.99 -24.81 -10.22
N LEU A 104 5.22 -25.35 -10.20
CA LEU A 104 6.08 -25.36 -9.02
C LEU A 104 6.67 -23.99 -8.72
N ALA A 105 7.23 -23.29 -9.72
CA ALA A 105 7.79 -21.96 -9.54
C ALA A 105 6.73 -20.95 -9.07
N ARG A 106 5.55 -21.02 -9.66
CA ARG A 106 4.40 -20.20 -9.26
C ARG A 106 3.96 -20.50 -7.83
N ALA A 107 3.84 -21.77 -7.45
CA ALA A 107 3.47 -22.14 -6.07
C ALA A 107 4.52 -21.68 -5.05
N GLY A 108 5.81 -21.82 -5.37
CA GLY A 108 6.91 -21.33 -4.52
C GLY A 108 6.87 -19.81 -4.36
N ALA A 109 6.69 -19.06 -5.46
CA ALA A 109 6.60 -17.61 -5.41
C ALA A 109 5.39 -17.12 -4.58
N LEU A 110 4.23 -17.74 -4.73
CA LEU A 110 3.04 -17.42 -3.94
C LEU A 110 3.22 -17.79 -2.47
N ALA A 111 3.95 -18.87 -2.17
CA ALA A 111 4.27 -19.24 -0.79
C ALA A 111 5.22 -18.23 -0.13
N ILE A 112 6.24 -17.77 -0.85
CA ILE A 112 7.15 -16.71 -0.40
C ILE A 112 6.37 -15.41 -0.16
N TRP A 113 5.51 -15.02 -1.10
CA TRP A 113 4.66 -13.84 -0.95
C TRP A 113 3.76 -13.96 0.29
N THR A 114 3.13 -15.12 0.47
CA THR A 114 2.26 -15.37 1.63
C THR A 114 3.04 -15.26 2.93
N ALA A 115 4.23 -15.87 3.02
CA ALA A 115 5.10 -15.78 4.20
C ALA A 115 5.50 -14.33 4.51
N ALA A 116 5.81 -13.53 3.48
CA ALA A 116 6.13 -12.11 3.63
C ALA A 116 4.93 -11.27 4.12
N MET A 117 3.71 -11.71 3.81
CA MET A 117 2.47 -11.04 4.22
C MET A 117 1.96 -11.51 5.60
N VAL A 118 2.50 -12.55 6.22
CA VAL A 118 2.09 -12.95 7.58
C VAL A 118 2.25 -11.81 8.59
N PRO A 119 3.41 -11.13 8.71
CA PRO A 119 3.59 -10.06 9.70
C PRO A 119 2.86 -8.76 9.34
N GLN A 120 2.58 -8.54 8.04
CA GLN A 120 2.00 -7.29 7.52
C GLN A 120 0.54 -7.45 7.08
N GLY A 121 -0.04 -8.62 7.26
CA GLY A 121 -1.33 -8.99 6.70
C GLY A 121 -2.52 -8.47 7.49
N ASP A 122 -2.30 -7.61 8.48
CA ASP A 122 -3.37 -7.05 9.29
C ASP A 122 -4.05 -5.85 8.62
N LEU A 123 -5.24 -5.46 9.09
CA LEU A 123 -5.98 -4.34 8.53
C LEU A 123 -5.27 -3.00 8.80
N ARG A 124 -4.39 -2.62 7.88
CA ARG A 124 -3.61 -1.38 7.89
C ARG A 124 -3.72 -0.70 6.53
N ALA A 125 -3.44 0.60 6.50
CA ALA A 125 -3.56 1.40 5.28
C ALA A 125 -2.51 1.05 4.21
N ASP A 126 -1.38 0.49 4.62
CA ASP A 126 -0.32 0.00 3.74
C ASP A 126 -0.76 -1.16 2.84
N LEU A 127 -1.72 -2.00 3.24
CA LEU A 127 -2.30 -3.05 2.39
C LEU A 127 -2.87 -2.48 1.08
N VAL A 128 -3.44 -1.27 1.13
CA VAL A 128 -3.89 -0.57 -0.07
C VAL A 128 -2.69 -0.31 -0.98
N SER A 129 -1.56 0.16 -0.45
CA SER A 129 -0.35 0.37 -1.24
C SER A 129 0.24 -0.91 -1.80
N THR A 130 0.22 -2.00 -1.03
CA THR A 130 0.67 -3.31 -1.50
C THR A 130 -0.14 -3.76 -2.71
N ALA A 131 -1.47 -3.57 -2.70
CA ALA A 131 -2.32 -3.88 -3.84
C ALA A 131 -2.02 -3.00 -5.05
N PHE A 132 -2.00 -1.68 -4.88
CA PHE A 132 -1.72 -0.75 -5.98
C PHE A 132 -0.33 -0.96 -6.58
N PHE A 133 0.68 -1.24 -5.76
CA PHE A 133 2.03 -1.55 -6.20
C PHE A 133 2.07 -2.82 -7.05
N ALA A 134 1.41 -3.90 -6.61
CA ALA A 134 1.38 -5.16 -7.35
C ALA A 134 0.65 -5.00 -8.70
N TRP A 135 -0.43 -4.21 -8.76
CA TRP A 135 -1.11 -3.89 -10.01
C TRP A 135 -0.25 -3.03 -10.94
N LEU A 136 0.45 -2.02 -10.42
CA LEU A 136 1.39 -1.21 -11.20
C LEU A 136 2.52 -2.07 -11.76
N LEU A 137 3.10 -2.95 -10.94
CA LEU A 137 4.14 -3.89 -11.38
C LEU A 137 3.66 -4.75 -12.55
N ARG A 138 2.53 -5.46 -12.37
CA ARG A 138 1.96 -6.29 -13.45
C ARG A 138 1.66 -5.46 -14.70
N ARG A 139 1.18 -4.23 -14.54
CA ARG A 139 0.91 -3.33 -15.66
C ARG A 139 2.18 -2.99 -16.43
N LEU A 140 3.25 -2.58 -15.75
CA LEU A 140 4.53 -2.27 -16.37
C LEU A 140 5.12 -3.50 -17.08
N GLU A 141 4.98 -4.67 -16.48
CA GLU A 141 5.39 -5.95 -17.07
C GLU A 141 4.58 -6.35 -18.32
N SER A 142 3.39 -5.79 -18.54
CA SER A 142 2.63 -5.98 -19.79
C SER A 142 3.19 -5.19 -20.98
N GLY A 143 4.15 -4.28 -20.74
CA GLY A 143 4.80 -3.47 -21.77
C GLY A 143 3.97 -2.27 -22.28
N ARG A 144 2.75 -2.07 -21.77
CA ARG A 144 1.86 -0.96 -22.16
C ARG A 144 1.78 0.09 -21.05
N ALA A 145 2.14 1.33 -21.37
CA ALA A 145 1.98 2.46 -20.46
C ALA A 145 1.06 3.55 -21.06
N SER A 146 0.39 4.32 -20.20
CA SER A 146 -0.51 5.41 -20.58
C SER A 146 -0.49 6.51 -19.52
N PHE A 147 -0.42 7.76 -19.97
CA PHE A 147 -0.56 8.94 -19.12
C PHE A 147 -1.81 8.87 -18.23
N LEU A 148 -2.97 8.54 -18.82
CA LEU A 148 -4.26 8.52 -18.10
C LEU A 148 -4.29 7.44 -17.01
N PHE A 149 -3.62 6.31 -17.24
CA PHE A 149 -3.52 5.26 -16.22
C PHE A 149 -2.70 5.73 -15.03
N GLY A 150 -1.48 6.25 -15.28
CA GLY A 150 -0.62 6.79 -14.23
C GLY A 150 -1.32 7.92 -13.45
N PHE A 151 -1.95 8.85 -14.16
CA PHE A 151 -2.73 9.93 -13.56
C PHE A 151 -3.85 9.42 -12.66
N GLY A 152 -4.72 8.55 -13.18
CA GLY A 152 -5.84 8.02 -12.40
C GLY A 152 -5.36 7.23 -11.19
N LEU A 153 -4.41 6.31 -11.38
CA LEU A 153 -3.90 5.45 -10.31
C LEU A 153 -3.34 6.28 -9.14
N PHE A 154 -2.50 7.28 -9.43
CA PHE A 154 -1.85 8.08 -8.38
C PHE A 154 -2.76 9.16 -7.80
N ALA A 155 -3.77 9.62 -8.54
CA ALA A 155 -4.83 10.46 -8.00
C ALA A 155 -5.62 9.72 -6.91
N PHE A 156 -5.92 8.44 -7.08
CA PHE A 156 -6.53 7.64 -6.02
C PHE A 156 -5.52 7.28 -4.92
N TRP A 157 -4.36 6.77 -5.30
CA TRP A 157 -3.40 6.21 -4.35
C TRP A 157 -2.87 7.25 -3.35
N SER A 158 -2.56 8.47 -3.80
CA SER A 158 -2.05 9.54 -2.93
C SER A 158 -3.03 10.01 -1.85
N ASN A 159 -4.32 9.68 -1.98
CA ASN A 159 -5.35 9.96 -0.97
C ASN A 159 -5.58 8.78 -0.01
N LEU A 160 -5.11 7.59 -0.38
CA LEU A 160 -5.33 6.36 0.38
C LEU A 160 -4.14 6.04 1.30
N HIS A 161 -2.91 6.21 0.82
CA HIS A 161 -1.71 5.91 1.61
C HIS A 161 -0.44 6.52 0.99
N ALA A 162 0.53 6.89 1.82
CA ALA A 162 1.82 7.47 1.42
C ALA A 162 2.71 6.53 0.56
N GLY A 163 2.39 5.23 0.55
CA GLY A 163 3.09 4.21 -0.22
C GLY A 163 3.07 4.41 -1.74
N PHE A 164 2.29 5.36 -2.28
CA PHE A 164 2.38 5.75 -3.69
C PHE A 164 3.80 6.18 -4.11
N ALA A 165 4.61 6.66 -3.16
CA ALA A 165 6.01 6.97 -3.39
C ALA A 165 6.82 5.75 -3.89
N LEU A 166 6.47 4.53 -3.46
CA LEU A 166 7.07 3.29 -3.98
C LEU A 166 6.75 3.07 -5.46
N GLY A 167 5.61 3.58 -5.95
CA GLY A 167 5.28 3.56 -7.36
C GLY A 167 6.22 4.45 -8.20
N PHE A 168 6.64 5.62 -7.67
CA PHE A 168 7.68 6.43 -8.33
C PHE A 168 9.02 5.72 -8.37
N PHE A 169 9.40 5.08 -7.27
CA PHE A 169 10.60 4.25 -7.23
C PHE A 169 10.53 3.13 -8.28
N LEU A 170 9.37 2.50 -8.45
CA LEU A 170 9.18 1.48 -9.49
C LEU A 170 9.35 2.05 -10.90
N TYR A 171 8.75 3.20 -11.24
CA TYR A 171 9.00 3.84 -12.54
C TYR A 171 10.49 4.14 -12.76
N ALA A 172 11.19 4.63 -11.73
CA ALA A 172 12.62 4.89 -11.81
C ALA A 172 13.43 3.61 -12.06
N LEU A 173 13.07 2.49 -11.41
CA LEU A 173 13.68 1.19 -11.64
C LEU A 173 13.49 0.71 -13.08
N TYR A 174 12.28 0.79 -13.67
CA TYR A 174 12.08 0.41 -15.07
C TYR A 174 12.82 1.33 -16.04
N ALA A 175 12.87 2.63 -15.75
CA ALA A 175 13.64 3.59 -16.53
C ALA A 175 15.14 3.30 -16.44
N LEU A 176 15.65 2.83 -15.30
CA LEU A 176 17.07 2.52 -15.14
C LEU A 176 17.44 1.14 -15.69
N ALA A 177 16.67 0.11 -15.36
CA ALA A 177 16.94 -1.29 -15.72
C ALA A 177 17.10 -1.46 -17.23
N SER A 178 16.24 -0.81 -18.01
CA SER A 178 16.32 -0.77 -19.47
C SER A 178 17.61 -0.18 -20.06
N ARG A 179 18.44 0.52 -19.27
CA ARG A 179 19.79 0.94 -19.70
C ARG A 179 20.82 -0.19 -19.58
N PHE A 180 20.55 -1.21 -18.77
CA PHE A 180 21.51 -2.25 -18.39
C PHE A 180 21.12 -3.65 -18.87
N THR A 181 19.83 -3.96 -18.93
CA THR A 181 19.35 -5.34 -19.17
C THR A 181 19.09 -5.64 -20.64
N GLY A 182 19.23 -4.65 -21.54
CA GLY A 182 18.81 -4.77 -22.95
C GLY A 182 17.30 -5.02 -23.13
N GLY A 183 16.54 -5.05 -22.03
CA GLY A 183 15.09 -5.26 -22.03
C GLY A 183 14.35 -4.05 -22.59
N ARG A 184 13.20 -4.30 -23.22
CA ARG A 184 12.35 -3.23 -23.76
C ARG A 184 11.70 -2.45 -22.61
N ARG A 185 11.86 -1.12 -22.62
CA ARG A 185 11.05 -0.21 -21.80
C ARG A 185 9.58 -0.37 -22.18
N PRO A 186 8.65 -0.31 -21.21
CA PRO A 186 7.24 -0.12 -21.54
C PRO A 186 7.09 1.13 -22.42
N GLU A 187 6.40 0.98 -23.55
CA GLU A 187 6.17 2.10 -24.46
C GLU A 187 5.27 3.13 -23.76
N GLY A 188 5.72 4.39 -23.69
CA GLY A 188 5.00 5.43 -22.97
C GLY A 188 5.34 5.55 -21.47
N LEU A 189 6.35 4.84 -20.95
CA LEU A 189 6.74 4.86 -19.53
C LEU A 189 6.90 6.30 -18.97
N ALA A 190 7.54 7.19 -19.73
CA ALA A 190 7.73 8.58 -19.31
C ALA A 190 6.41 9.35 -19.22
N ALA A 191 5.47 9.09 -20.14
CA ALA A 191 4.15 9.72 -20.11
C ALA A 191 3.31 9.20 -18.94
N GLU A 192 3.34 7.89 -18.66
CA GLU A 192 2.66 7.32 -17.49
C GLU A 192 3.27 7.83 -16.18
N ALA A 193 4.60 7.93 -16.07
CA ALA A 193 5.27 8.51 -14.91
C ALA A 193 4.93 10.00 -14.73
N ALA A 194 4.85 10.78 -15.82
CA ALA A 194 4.40 12.17 -15.75
C ALA A 194 2.93 12.27 -15.30
N GLY A 195 2.07 11.39 -15.81
CA GLY A 195 0.69 11.24 -15.35
C GLY A 195 0.64 10.94 -13.86
N ALA A 196 1.45 10.00 -13.38
CA ALA A 196 1.53 9.64 -11.96
C ALA A 196 1.92 10.80 -11.07
N VAL A 197 2.92 11.60 -11.45
CA VAL A 197 3.31 12.82 -10.71
C VAL A 197 2.14 13.78 -10.64
N LEU A 198 1.52 14.11 -11.78
CA LEU A 198 0.39 15.05 -11.82
C LEU A 198 -0.83 14.54 -11.05
N GLY A 199 -1.11 13.23 -11.16
CA GLY A 199 -2.20 12.57 -10.46
C GLY A 199 -2.01 12.64 -8.95
N SER A 200 -0.80 12.39 -8.45
CA SER A 200 -0.51 12.45 -7.01
C SER A 200 -0.66 13.85 -6.39
N LEU A 201 -0.73 14.91 -7.20
CA LEU A 201 -1.05 16.27 -6.74
C LEU A 201 -2.54 16.46 -6.47
N LEU A 202 -3.41 15.57 -6.96
CA LEU A 202 -4.86 15.61 -6.76
C LEU A 202 -5.23 15.07 -5.38
N ASN A 203 -4.76 15.74 -4.34
CA ASN A 203 -5.08 15.45 -2.95
C ASN A 203 -5.31 16.77 -2.18
N PRO A 204 -6.03 16.75 -1.03
CA PRO A 204 -6.34 17.97 -0.27
C PRO A 204 -5.12 18.79 0.18
N TYR A 205 -3.93 18.18 0.24
CA TYR A 205 -2.69 18.80 0.71
C TYR A 205 -1.74 19.21 -0.43
N GLY A 206 -2.03 18.81 -1.67
CA GLY A 206 -1.18 19.04 -2.84
C GLY A 206 0.28 18.65 -2.57
N LEU A 207 1.18 19.62 -2.69
CA LEU A 207 2.62 19.43 -2.46
C LEU A 207 2.99 19.21 -0.98
N GLY A 208 2.11 19.53 -0.04
CA GLY A 208 2.33 19.32 1.40
C GLY A 208 2.60 17.85 1.72
N LEU A 209 1.99 16.92 0.98
CA LEU A 209 2.16 15.48 1.14
C LEU A 209 3.64 15.04 0.99
N TYR A 210 4.39 15.64 0.07
CA TYR A 210 5.81 15.33 -0.12
C TYR A 210 6.69 15.79 1.03
N ARG A 211 6.26 16.82 1.77
CA ARG A 211 6.97 17.25 2.99
C ARG A 211 6.90 16.17 4.06
N VAL A 212 5.75 15.48 4.16
CA VAL A 212 5.59 14.35 5.07
C VAL A 212 6.52 13.20 4.68
N LEU A 213 6.56 12.85 3.39
CA LEU A 213 7.46 11.81 2.88
C LEU A 213 8.93 12.14 3.19
N LEU A 214 9.35 13.39 2.96
CA LEU A 214 10.72 13.82 3.22
C LEU A 214 11.03 13.84 4.72
N ALA A 215 10.10 14.34 5.55
CA ALA A 215 10.26 14.36 7.00
C ALA A 215 10.41 12.94 7.55
N HIS A 216 9.56 11.99 7.13
CA HIS A 216 9.69 10.59 7.54
C HIS A 216 11.01 9.95 7.11
N ALA A 217 11.49 10.25 5.90
CA ALA A 217 12.76 9.72 5.40
C ALA A 217 14.00 10.28 6.13
N THR A 218 13.86 11.43 6.80
CA THR A 218 14.98 12.15 7.43
C THR A 218 14.89 12.21 8.95
N GLU A 219 13.84 11.67 9.56
CA GLU A 219 13.60 11.71 11.01
C GLU A 219 14.08 10.42 11.70
N PRO A 220 15.27 10.42 12.32
CA PRO A 220 15.83 9.23 12.95
C PRO A 220 15.13 8.84 14.26
N ALA A 221 14.33 9.73 14.87
CA ALA A 221 13.65 9.42 16.11
C ALA A 221 12.56 8.35 15.93
N MET A 222 11.88 8.32 14.78
CA MET A 222 10.81 7.33 14.53
C MET A 222 11.34 5.89 14.53
N ALA A 223 12.54 5.67 14.00
CA ALA A 223 13.23 4.38 13.99
C ALA A 223 13.54 3.83 15.39
N ARG A 224 13.46 4.66 16.45
CA ARG A 224 13.64 4.24 17.85
C ARG A 224 12.39 3.61 18.45
N PHE A 225 11.21 3.99 17.96
CA PHE A 225 9.92 3.62 18.54
C PHE A 225 9.13 2.65 17.67
N VAL A 226 9.38 2.63 16.36
CA VAL A 226 8.68 1.74 15.43
C VAL A 226 9.69 0.81 14.78
N MET A 227 9.59 -0.49 15.07
CA MET A 227 10.55 -1.50 14.60
C MET A 227 10.70 -1.52 13.08
N GLU A 228 9.60 -1.31 12.35
CA GLU A 228 9.56 -1.31 10.88
C GLU A 228 10.41 -0.18 10.25
N TRP A 229 10.72 0.87 11.02
CA TRP A 229 11.51 2.02 10.56
C TRP A 229 12.98 1.92 10.97
N GLY A 230 13.35 0.90 11.76
CA GLY A 230 14.73 0.59 12.11
C GLY A 230 15.46 -0.15 10.98
N PRO A 231 16.80 -0.17 11.00
CA PRO A 231 17.56 -1.02 10.08
C PRO A 231 17.21 -2.50 10.32
N PRO A 232 17.32 -3.37 9.30
CA PRO A 232 17.09 -4.80 9.44
C PRO A 232 17.90 -5.38 10.61
N ASN A 233 17.20 -5.85 11.64
CA ASN A 233 17.83 -6.40 12.84
C ASN A 233 17.71 -7.93 12.84
N TRP A 234 18.75 -8.58 12.32
CA TRP A 234 18.85 -10.04 12.20
C TRP A 234 18.86 -10.77 13.56
N HIS A 235 19.09 -10.05 14.67
CA HIS A 235 19.09 -10.61 16.03
C HIS A 235 17.71 -10.64 16.69
N ARG A 236 16.71 -9.92 16.13
CA ARG A 236 15.33 -9.84 16.67
C ARG A 236 14.25 -10.32 15.70
N ALA A 237 14.63 -10.95 14.59
CA ALA A 237 13.71 -11.33 13.50
C ALA A 237 12.53 -12.25 13.90
N PHE A 238 12.54 -12.82 15.11
CA PHE A 238 11.51 -13.74 15.61
C PHE A 238 10.92 -13.36 16.99
N GLN A 239 11.20 -12.15 17.49
CA GLN A 239 10.57 -11.66 18.73
C GLN A 239 9.39 -10.78 18.34
N ILE A 240 8.20 -11.40 18.27
CA ILE A 240 6.90 -10.72 18.19
C ILE A 240 6.40 -10.49 19.61
#